data_AF-A0A1A6HLD0-F1
#
_entry.id   AF-A0A1A6HLD0-F1
#
_cell.length_a   1.000
_cell.length_b   1.000
_cell.length_c   1.000
_cell.angle_alpha   90.00
_cell.angle_beta   90.00
_cell.angle_gamma   90.00
#
_symmetry.space_group_name_H-M   'P 1'
#
loop_
_entity.id
_entity.type
_entity.pdbx_description
1 polymer ?
#
loop_
_entity_poly.entity_id
_entity_poly.type
_entity_poly.pdbx_seq_one_letter_code
_entity_poly.pdbx_strand_id
1 'polypeptide(L)' 'MPAVDKLLLEEALQDSPQTRSLLSVFEEDAGTLTDYTNQLLQAMQRVYGAQNEMCLATQQLSKQLLAYEKQVT' A
#
# COMPACT_ATOMS: atom_id res chain seq x y z
N MET A 1 -14.54 15.61 -8.52
CA MET A 1 -14.23 14.17 -8.71
C MET A 1 -14.96 13.74 -9.98
N PRO A 2 -14.30 13.03 -10.91
CA PRO A 2 -15.04 12.39 -12.00
C PRO A 2 -16.08 11.43 -11.41
N ALA A 3 -17.17 11.19 -12.14
CA ALA A 3 -18.21 10.28 -11.69
C ALA A 3 -17.63 8.87 -11.51
N VAL A 4 -18.04 8.19 -10.43
CA VAL A 4 -17.69 6.78 -10.23
C VAL A 4 -18.60 5.96 -11.13
N ASP A 5 -18.03 5.12 -11.98
CA ASP A 5 -18.77 4.18 -12.79
C ASP A 5 -19.50 3.17 -11.89
N LYS A 6 -20.73 2.80 -12.27
CA LYS A 6 -21.62 1.96 -11.45
C LYS A 6 -22.14 0.77 -12.23
N LEU A 7 -22.19 -0.37 -11.57
CA LEU A 7 -22.93 -1.54 -12.06
C LEU A 7 -24.42 -1.37 -11.74
N LEU A 8 -25.27 -1.63 -12.73
CA LEU A 8 -26.72 -1.56 -12.59
C LEU A 8 -27.24 -2.86 -11.95
N LEU A 9 -27.78 -2.77 -10.74
CA LEU A 9 -28.26 -3.94 -9.99
C LEU A 9 -29.60 -4.43 -10.50
N GLU A 10 -30.39 -3.54 -11.09
CA GLU A 10 -31.65 -3.85 -11.75
C GLU A 10 -31.48 -4.82 -12.93
N GLU A 11 -30.31 -4.84 -13.58
CA GLU A 11 -29.99 -5.74 -14.68
C GLU A 11 -29.41 -7.08 -14.22
N ALA A 12 -29.12 -7.24 -12.92
CA ALA A 12 -28.45 -8.43 -12.40
C ALA A 12 -29.28 -9.71 -12.60
N LEU A 13 -30.61 -9.63 -12.52
CA LEU A 13 -31.48 -10.79 -12.78
C LEU A 13 -31.55 -11.15 -14.27
N GLN A 14 -31.42 -10.16 -15.15
CA GLN A 14 -31.49 -10.37 -16.60
C GLN A 14 -30.25 -11.11 -17.12
N ASP A 15 -29.11 -10.98 -16.42
CA ASP A 15 -27.83 -11.63 -16.74
C ASP A 15 -27.47 -11.50 -18.23
N SER A 16 -27.69 -10.31 -18.78
CA SER A 16 -27.50 -10.08 -20.21
C SER A 16 -26.01 -10.20 -20.59
N PRO A 17 -25.68 -10.60 -21.83
CA PRO A 17 -24.30 -10.58 -22.30
C PRO A 17 -23.61 -9.22 -22.10
N GLN A 18 -24.36 -8.12 -22.24
CA GLN A 18 -23.88 -6.75 -22.02
C GLN A 18 -23.49 -6.51 -20.56
N THR A 19 -24.35 -6.91 -19.61
CA THR A 19 -24.10 -6.81 -18.17
C THR A 19 -22.87 -7.64 -17.77
N ARG A 20 -22.70 -8.83 -18.37
CA ARG A 20 -21.52 -9.69 -18.18
C ARG A 20 -20.23 -9.06 -18.72
N SER A 21 -20.28 -8.47 -19.91
CA SER A 21 -19.13 -7.74 -20.46
C SER A 21 -18.76 -6.54 -19.59
N LEU A 22 -19.73 -5.77 -19.11
CA LEU A 22 -19.45 -4.66 -18.20
C LEU A 22 -18.84 -5.15 -16.87
N LEU A 23 -19.40 -6.22 -16.29
CA LEU A 23 -18.85 -6.83 -15.07
C LEU A 23 -17.39 -7.27 -15.27
N SER A 24 -17.04 -7.89 -16.40
CA SER A 24 -15.65 -8.31 -16.67
C SER A 24 -14.67 -7.14 -16.72
N VAL A 25 -15.09 -5.95 -17.18
CA VAL A 25 -14.25 -4.74 -17.15
C VAL A 25 -14.00 -4.28 -15.72
N PHE A 26 -15.02 -4.33 -14.86
CA PHE A 26 -14.87 -4.03 -13.42
C PHE A 26 -13.95 -5.04 -12.73
N GLU A 27 -14.03 -6.33 -13.10
CA GLU A 27 -13.15 -7.37 -12.56
C GLU A 27 -11.69 -7.15 -13.00
N GLU A 28 -11.44 -6.78 -14.25
CA GLU A 28 -10.11 -6.46 -14.77
C GLU A 28 -9.50 -5.24 -14.06
N ASP A 29 -10.29 -4.18 -13.86
CA ASP A 29 -9.85 -2.99 -13.13
C ASP A 29 -9.58 -3.31 -11.66
N ALA A 30 -10.45 -4.08 -11.00
CA ALA A 30 -10.24 -4.52 -9.62
C ALA A 30 -8.98 -5.38 -9.48
N GLY A 31 -8.68 -6.24 -10.46
CA GLY A 31 -7.44 -7.00 -10.53
C GLY A 31 -6.21 -6.08 -10.61
N THR A 32 -6.23 -5.15 -11.56
CA THR A 32 -5.14 -4.17 -11.75
C THR A 32 -4.94 -3.29 -10.50
N LEU A 33 -6.03 -2.85 -9.87
CA LEU A 33 -5.99 -2.08 -8.64
C LEU A 33 -5.41 -2.90 -7.48
N THR A 34 -5.75 -4.18 -7.38
CA THR A 34 -5.18 -5.09 -6.38
C THR A 34 -3.68 -5.24 -6.56
N ASP A 35 -3.21 -5.43 -7.79
CA ASP A 35 -1.78 -5.52 -8.08
C ASP A 35 -1.04 -4.23 -7.75
N TYR A 36 -1.61 -3.09 -8.12
CA TYR A 36 -1.05 -1.77 -7.82
C TYR A 36 -0.97 -1.52 -6.31
N THR A 37 -2.06 -1.79 -5.58
CA THR A 37 -2.10 -1.56 -4.13
C THR A 37 -1.15 -2.48 -3.37
N ASN A 38 -0.94 -3.72 -3.85
CA ASN A 38 0.09 -4.61 -3.31
C ASN A 38 1.51 -4.07 -3.52
N GLN A 39 1.83 -3.55 -4.70
CA GLN A 39 3.13 -2.91 -4.96
C GLN A 39 3.33 -1.67 -4.09
N LEU A 40 2.29 -0.83 -3.96
CA LEU A 40 2.32 0.35 -3.10
C LEU A 40 2.54 -0.03 -1.63
N LEU A 41 1.86 -1.07 -1.14
CA LEU A 41 2.03 -1.58 0.21
C LEU A 41 3.47 -2.03 0.47
N GLN A 42 4.06 -2.80 -0.45
CA GLN A 42 5.45 -3.24 -0.33
C GLN A 42 6.43 -2.05 -0.31
N ALA A 43 6.20 -1.05 -1.17
CA ALA A 43 7.02 0.16 -1.18
C ALA A 43 6.94 0.92 0.15
N MET A 44 5.72 1.07 0.70
CA MET A 44 5.51 1.73 1.99
C MET A 44 6.13 0.95 3.16
N GLN A 45 6.02 -0.38 3.17
CA GLN A 45 6.67 -1.22 4.16
C GLN A 45 8.20 -1.06 4.12
N ARG A 46 8.78 -0.95 2.93
CA ARG A 46 10.22 -0.73 2.77
C ARG A 46 10.65 0.64 3.29
N VAL A 47 9.88 1.70 3.02
CA VAL A 47 10.13 3.04 3.55
C VAL A 47 10.03 3.03 5.08
N TYR A 48 8.98 2.41 5.63
CA TYR A 48 8.81 2.27 7.07
C TYR A 48 9.98 1.51 7.73
N GLY A 49 10.42 0.40 7.13
CA GLY A 49 11.57 -0.36 7.61
C GLY A 49 12.86 0.46 7.63
N ALA A 50 13.14 1.22 6.57
CA ALA A 50 14.31 2.10 6.51
C ALA A 50 14.24 3.20 7.58
N GLN A 51 13.07 3.79 7.80
CA GLN A 51 12.87 4.79 8.85
C GLN A 51 13.10 4.20 10.25
N ASN A 52 12.64 2.97 10.48
CA ASN A 52 12.86 2.28 11.76
C ASN A 52 14.35 1.98 12.00
N GLU A 53 15.07 1.49 11.00
CA GLU A 53 16.52 1.28 11.07
C GLU A 53 17.29 2.58 11.37
N MET A 54 16.89 3.69 10.75
CA MET A 54 17.48 5.00 11.03
C MET A 54 17.29 5.39 12.51
N CYS A 55 16.11 5.17 13.09
CA CYS A 55 15.85 5.40 14.51
C CYS A 55 16.74 4.54 15.40
N LEU A 56 16.93 3.26 15.07
CA LEU A 56 17.79 2.35 15.83
C LEU A 56 19.26 2.77 15.75
N ALA A 57 19.76 3.08 14.55
CA ALA A 57 21.14 3.51 14.33
C ALA A 57 21.45 4.82 15.06
N THR A 58 20.54 5.79 15.03
CA THR A 58 20.71 7.07 15.74
C THR A 58 20.67 6.89 17.26
N GLN A 59 19.78 6.04 17.77
CA GLN A 59 19.78 5.67 19.19
C GLN A 59 21.08 4.97 19.60
N GLN A 60 21.58 4.04 18.78
CA GLN A 60 22.84 3.34 19.06
C GLN A 60 24.03 4.31 19.04
N LEU A 61 24.10 5.21 18.06
CA LEU A 61 25.13 6.25 17.99
C LEU A 61 25.12 7.11 19.26
N SER A 62 23.94 7.57 19.70
CA SER A 62 23.80 8.36 20.92
C SER A 62 24.33 7.61 22.15
N LYS A 63 23.99 6.32 22.31
CA LYS A 63 24.52 5.48 23.40
C LYS A 63 26.04 5.37 23.35
N GLN A 64 26.61 5.21 22.16
CA GLN A 64 28.07 5.05 21.99
C GLN A 64 28.82 6.34 22.34
N LEU A 65 28.29 7.50 21.94
CA LEU A 65 28.87 8.80 22.28
C LEU A 65 28.86 9.04 23.80
N LEU A 66 27.75 8.73 24.48
CA LEU A 66 27.65 8.83 25.94
C LEU A 66 28.59 7.85 26.65
N ALA A 67 28.79 6.64 26.10
CA ALA A 67 29.72 5.67 26.65
C ALA A 67 31.18 6.14 26.51
N TYR A 68 31.52 6.77 25.38
CA TYR A 68 32.84 7.33 25.13
C TYR A 68 33.19 8.44 26.13
N GLU A 69 32.30 9.40 26.36
CA GLU A 69 32.51 10.47 27.35
C GLU A 69 32.80 9.91 28.76
N LYS A 70 32.08 8.87 29.16
CA LYS A 70 32.27 8.20 30.46
C LYS A 70 33.57 7.40 30.58
N GLN A 71 34.19 7.00 29.48
CA GLN A 71 35.48 6.31 29.50
C GLN A 71 36.66 7.28 29.58
N VAL A 72 36.47 8.52 29.13
CA VAL A 72 37.50 9.57 29.11
C VAL A 72 37.54 10.37 30.42
N THR A 73 36.53 10.22 31.28
CA THR A 73 36.45 10.85 32.62
C THR A 73 36.73 9.82 33.72
#